data_AF-A0A3M1NFP6-F1
#
_entry.id   AF-A0A3M1NFP6-F1
#
_cell.length_a   1.000
_cell.length_b   1.000
_cell.length_c   1.000
_cell.angle_alpha   90.00
_cell.angle_beta   90.00
_cell.angle_gamma   90.00
#
_symmetry.space_group_name_H-M   'P 1'
#
loop_
_entity.id
_entity.type
_entity.pdbx_description
1 polymer ?
#
loop_
_entity_poly.entity_id
_entity_poly.type
_entity_poly.pdbx_seq_one_letter_code
_entity_poly.pdbx_strand_id
1 'polypeptide(L)' 'MYLIKLEIKGFFSYREKVEIDWTPLQEARFFGILGPTGAGKSSLLEAVLIALYQESLRT' A
#
# COMPACT_ATOMS: atom_id res chain seq x y z
N MET A 1 2.76 -8.80 13.98
CA MET A 1 1.94 -7.66 13.52
C MET A 1 1.66 -7.87 12.05
N TYR A 2 0.39 -7.90 11.63
CA TYR A 2 0.02 -8.12 10.23
C TYR A 2 -0.85 -6.95 9.75
N LEU A 3 -0.60 -6.49 8.53
CA LEU A 3 -1.44 -5.47 7.88
C LEU A 3 -2.74 -6.15 7.45
N ILE A 4 -3.89 -5.76 8.03
CA ILE A 4 -5.19 -6.37 7.71
C ILE A 4 -5.85 -5.65 6.54
N LYS A 5 -5.94 -4.32 6.63
CA LYS A 5 -6.63 -3.46 5.67
C LYS A 5 -5.86 -2.17 5.50
N LEU A 6 -5.85 -1.65 4.28
CA LEU A 6 -5.34 -0.33 3.95
C LEU A 6 -6.37 0.42 3.12
N GLU A 7 -6.71 1.64 3.55
CA GLU A 7 -7.56 2.57 2.79
C GLU A 7 -6.72 3.79 2.41
N ILE A 8 -6.70 4.12 1.12
CA ILE A 8 -5.93 5.22 0.57
C ILE A 8 -6.87 6.12 -0.23
N LYS A 9 -6.83 7.43 0.02
CA LYS A 9 -7.55 8.43 -0.80
C LYS A 9 -6.75 9.73 -0.85
N GLY A 10 -6.66 10.33 -2.02
CA GLY A 10 -5.95 11.60 -2.22
C GLY A 10 -4.43 11.51 -2.01
N PHE A 11 -3.83 10.34 -2.16
CA PHE A 11 -2.40 10.12 -1.89
C PHE A 11 -1.62 9.78 -3.16
N PHE A 12 -0.77 10.70 -3.62
CA PHE A 12 -0.02 10.58 -4.88
C PHE A 12 -0.92 10.17 -6.08
N SER A 13 -0.70 8.96 -6.62
CA SER A 13 -1.46 8.38 -7.73
C SER A 13 -2.84 7.85 -7.32
N TYR A 14 -3.06 7.60 -6.03
CA TYR A 14 -4.34 7.14 -5.48
C TYR A 14 -5.29 8.33 -5.24
N ARG A 15 -5.75 8.94 -6.33
CA ARG A 15 -6.66 10.11 -6.29
C ARG A 15 -8.03 9.72 -5.71
N GLU A 16 -8.57 8.62 -6.19
CA GLU A 16 -9.82 8.03 -5.70
C GLU A 16 -9.58 7.09 -4.51
N LYS A 17 -10.66 6.78 -3.77
CA LYS A 17 -10.60 5.82 -2.67
C LYS A 17 -10.23 4.44 -3.21
N VAL A 18 -9.16 3.87 -2.69
CA VAL A 18 -8.74 2.48 -2.90
C VAL A 18 -8.69 1.79 -1.55
N GLU A 19 -9.27 0.59 -1.52
CA GLU A 19 -9.28 -0.28 -0.36
C GLU A 19 -8.60 -1.60 -0.71
N ILE A 20 -7.66 -2.02 0.14
CA ILE A 20 -6.93 -3.28 -0.03
C ILE A 20 -7.14 -4.12 1.21
N ASP A 21 -7.75 -5.29 1.03
CA ASP A 21 -7.82 -6.35 2.04
C ASP A 21 -6.63 -7.30 1.85
N TRP A 22 -5.83 -7.42 2.89
CA TRP A 22 -4.61 -8.23 2.90
C TRP A 22 -4.83 -9.64 3.45
N THR A 23 -6.02 -9.93 3.99
CA THR A 23 -6.35 -11.24 4.59
C THR A 23 -6.03 -12.41 3.64
N PRO A 24 -6.41 -12.37 2.34
CA PRO A 24 -6.08 -13.47 1.41
C PRO A 24 -4.57 -13.58 1.14
N LEU A 25 -3.84 -12.47 1.18
CA LEU A 25 -2.40 -12.42 0.90
C LEU A 25 -1.58 -12.95 2.09
N GLN A 26 -2.09 -12.80 3.31
CA GLN A 26 -1.46 -13.35 4.51
C GLN A 26 -1.51 -14.89 4.52
N GLU A 27 -2.62 -15.48 4.07
CA GLU A 27 -2.76 -16.93 3.93
C GLU A 27 -1.73 -17.49 2.94
N ALA A 28 -1.53 -16.80 1.83
CA ALA A 28 -0.55 -17.17 0.80
C ALA A 28 0.91 -17.03 1.26
N ARG A 29 1.18 -16.29 2.36
CA ARG A 29 2.51 -15.95 2.93
C ARG A 29 3.44 -15.15 2.00
N PHE A 30 3.19 -15.15 0.70
CA PHE A 30 3.98 -14.50 -0.32
C PHE A 30 3.05 -13.89 -1.37
N PHE A 31 3.30 -12.63 -1.70
CA PHE A 31 2.56 -11.90 -2.73
C PHE A 31 3.49 -10.90 -3.41
N GLY A 32 3.08 -10.44 -4.60
CA GLY A 32 3.77 -9.39 -5.35
C GLY A 32 2.85 -8.21 -5.63
N ILE A 33 3.42 -7.00 -5.65
CA ILE A 33 2.75 -5.79 -6.13
C ILE A 33 3.22 -5.54 -7.57
N LEU A 34 2.35 -5.80 -8.55
CA LEU A 34 2.69 -5.80 -9.97
C LEU A 34 2.01 -4.63 -10.71
N GLY A 35 2.63 -4.19 -11.81
CA GLY A 35 2.08 -3.14 -12.67
C GLY A 35 3.16 -2.34 -13.41
N PRO A 36 2.79 -1.51 -14.40
CA PRO A 36 3.75 -0.73 -15.18
C PRO A 36 4.46 0.35 -14.35
N THR A 37 5.55 0.91 -14.88
CA THR A 37 6.23 2.06 -14.27
C THR A 37 5.25 3.23 -14.13
N GLY A 38 5.27 3.91 -12.98
CA GLY A 38 4.33 5.00 -12.69
C GLY A 38 2.95 4.56 -12.17
N ALA A 39 2.65 3.25 -12.09
CA ALA A 39 1.35 2.75 -11.61
C ALA A 39 1.06 2.97 -10.11
N GLY A 40 1.97 3.59 -9.35
CA GLY A 40 1.76 3.86 -7.92
C GLY A 40 2.26 2.79 -6.95
N LYS A 41 3.01 1.78 -7.41
CA LYS A 41 3.54 0.71 -6.55
C LYS A 41 4.37 1.23 -5.37
N SER A 42 5.28 2.17 -5.61
CA SER A 42 6.08 2.79 -4.54
C SER A 42 5.20 3.64 -3.61
N SER A 43 4.21 4.35 -4.17
CA SER A 43 3.23 5.10 -3.39
C SER A 43 2.42 4.19 -2.46
N LEU A 44 2.09 2.96 -2.86
CA LEU A 44 1.42 1.99 -1.98
C LEU A 44 2.30 1.63 -0.78
N LEU A 45 3.58 1.31 -1.02
CA LEU A 45 4.52 0.98 0.05
C LEU A 45 4.73 2.16 1.00
N GLU A 46 4.77 3.38 0.47
CA GLU A 46 4.91 4.60 1.25
C GLU A 46 3.66 4.89 2.09
N ALA A 47 2.46 4.63 1.56
CA ALA A 47 1.23 4.72 2.33
C ALA A 47 1.24 3.74 3.53
N VAL A 48 1.74 2.51 3.32
CA VAL A 48 1.90 1.52 4.39
C VAL A 48 2.87 2.02 5.47
N LEU A 49 4.02 2.56 5.07
CA LEU A 49 5.02 3.07 6.02
C LEU A 49 4.49 4.25 6.83
N ILE A 50 3.87 5.22 6.18
CA ILE A 50 3.27 6.38 6.86
C ILE A 50 2.18 5.92 7.83
N ALA A 51 1.30 5.00 7.41
CA ALA A 51 0.19 4.53 8.24
C ALA A 51 0.65 3.78 9.50
N LEU A 52 1.74 3.01 9.40
CA LEU A 52 2.23 2.17 10.50
C LEU A 52 3.27 2.87 11.38
N TYR A 53 4.12 3.71 10.78
CA TYR A 53 5.33 4.23 11.43
C TYR A 53 5.46 5.75 11.38
N GLN A 54 4.57 6.45 10.68
CA GLN A 54 4.68 7.90 10.43
C GLN A 54 5.98 8.30 9.70
N GLU A 55 6.58 7.36 8.96
CA GLU A 55 7.82 7.57 8.20
C GLU A 55 7.54 7.70 6.70
N SER A 56 8.40 8.47 6.01
CA SER A 56 8.36 8.66 4.56
C SER A 56 9.69 8.23 3.95
N LEU A 57 9.62 7.51 2.82
CA LEU A 57 10.81 7.10 2.06
C LEU A 57 11.45 8.23 1.24
N ARG A 58 10.79 9.39 1.17
CA ARG A 58 11.18 10.52 0.30
C ARG A 58 11.74 11.72 1.05
N THR A 59 11.88 11.62 2.37
CA THR A 59 12.44 12.65 3.28
C THR A 59 13.70 12.11 3.92
#